data_AF-A0A2S6H113-F1
#
_entry.id   AF-A0A2S6H113-F1
#
_cell.length_a   1.000
_cell.length_b   1.000
_cell.length_c   1.000
_cell.angle_alpha   90.00
_cell.angle_beta   90.00
_cell.angle_gamma   90.00
#
_symmetry.space_group_name_H-M   'P 1'
#
loop_
_entity.id
_entity.type
_entity.pdbx_description
1 polymer ?
#
loop_
_entity_poly.entity_id
_entity_poly.type
_entity_poly.pdbx_seq_one_letter_code
_entity_poly.pdbx_strand_id
1 'polypeptide(L)'
;MVNSELPRDLVPVWESVHHRLSSGRAVARIRLGPLSPAQQSALADLLGADRLPGPTPSVPLNDLDTAIRAATGRTTSEFVTDLLGPLANRAQRRDDVADLWAWLAAHPVVTAQPALHDWTRAVRQAGLVNGSIAQTRTRLDAVLRVLDHLPAPGTPLPALADELLHDPHALDDGTAHSTLVLRALAAIHTVDPPNDAQARRDLWAKAGVADDELSSTVLAAGLRPTDEHLTATLLRACADAGQAACLTLGHLRAAADLNGPPRTVCTVENPTVLALALTRFGRDCPPIVCVSGWPNGAAIRLLRLLADAGHTLRYHGDFDGEGLRIAAHVMARTGAVPWRMTTADYLAAVGPTGPPVGRVTDAPWDPGLAAALTARGVAVPEERVATVLLDEIDAG
;
A
#
# COMPACT_ATOMS: atom_id res chain seq x y z
N MET A 1 -10.37 -27.53 55.56
CA MET A 1 -10.86 -26.15 55.75
C MET A 1 -9.65 -25.25 55.92
N VAL A 2 -9.20 -24.60 54.85
CA VAL A 2 -8.24 -23.49 54.93
C VAL A 2 -8.90 -22.33 54.20
N ASN A 3 -9.74 -21.60 54.94
CA ASN A 3 -10.18 -20.26 54.55
C ASN A 3 -9.04 -19.32 54.94
N SER A 4 -8.07 -19.14 54.04
CA SER A 4 -7.07 -18.07 54.13
C SER A 4 -7.36 -17.07 53.02
N GLU A 5 -8.43 -16.27 53.19
CA GLU A 5 -8.52 -15.00 52.48
C GLU A 5 -7.31 -14.17 52.94
N LEU A 6 -6.33 -13.98 52.05
CA LEU A 6 -5.22 -13.06 52.28
C LEU A 6 -5.79 -11.68 52.71
N PRO A 7 -5.09 -10.91 53.57
CA PRO A 7 -5.63 -9.68 54.12
C PRO A 7 -6.15 -8.76 53.01
N ARG A 8 -7.43 -8.34 53.11
CA ARG A 8 -8.06 -7.42 52.14
C ARG A 8 -7.32 -6.08 52.04
N ASP A 9 -6.52 -5.75 53.05
CA ASP A 9 -5.70 -4.54 53.11
C ASP A 9 -4.57 -4.50 52.07
N LEU A 10 -4.24 -5.64 51.44
CA LEU A 10 -3.20 -5.76 50.41
C LEU A 10 -3.70 -5.59 48.96
N VAL A 11 -4.96 -5.19 48.72
CA VAL A 11 -5.48 -4.97 47.35
C VAL A 11 -4.56 -4.10 46.47
N PRO A 12 -4.02 -2.94 46.93
CA PRO A 12 -3.11 -2.13 46.11
C PRO A 12 -1.77 -2.81 45.79
N VAL A 13 -1.33 -3.74 46.64
CA VAL A 13 -0.16 -4.60 46.38
C VAL A 13 -0.49 -5.55 45.24
N TRP A 14 -1.65 -6.20 45.28
CA TRP A 14 -2.07 -7.12 44.23
C TRP A 14 -2.33 -6.43 42.90
N GLU A 15 -2.87 -5.21 42.89
CA GLU A 15 -2.97 -4.38 41.68
C GLU A 15 -1.59 -4.06 41.08
N SER A 16 -0.62 -3.72 41.93
CA SER A 16 0.76 -3.44 41.50
C SER A 16 1.45 -4.69 40.93
N VAL A 17 1.23 -5.85 41.56
CA VAL A 17 1.73 -7.16 41.09
C VAL A 17 1.06 -7.54 39.78
N HIS A 18 -0.26 -7.46 39.69
CA HIS A 18 -1.03 -7.74 38.47
C HIS A 18 -0.61 -6.84 37.31
N HIS A 19 -0.47 -5.53 37.54
CA HIS A 19 0.02 -4.60 36.54
C HIS A 19 1.44 -4.97 36.08
N ARG A 20 2.34 -5.31 37.01
CA ARG A 20 3.73 -5.66 36.67
C ARG A 20 3.84 -6.98 35.92
N LEU A 21 3.11 -8.02 36.34
CA LEU A 21 3.05 -9.31 35.65
C LEU A 21 2.36 -9.16 34.29
N SER A 22 1.37 -8.28 34.18
CA SER A 22 0.74 -7.90 32.91
C SER A 22 1.67 -7.11 31.97
N SER A 23 2.94 -6.91 32.32
CA SER A 23 3.92 -6.35 31.38
C SER A 23 4.31 -7.34 30.27
N GLY A 24 4.16 -8.64 30.50
CA GLY A 24 4.55 -9.68 29.53
C GLY A 24 6.06 -9.93 29.42
N ARG A 25 6.87 -9.34 30.31
CA ARG A 25 8.32 -9.55 30.39
C ARG A 25 8.66 -10.41 31.61
N ALA A 26 9.84 -11.05 31.61
CA ALA A 26 10.35 -11.71 32.81
C ALA A 26 10.47 -10.71 33.97
N VAL A 27 9.79 -11.00 35.09
CA VAL A 27 9.76 -10.14 36.28
C VAL A 27 10.56 -10.81 37.39
N ALA A 28 11.77 -10.32 37.66
CA ALA A 28 12.58 -10.80 38.78
C ALA A 28 12.19 -10.13 40.11
N ARG A 29 11.82 -8.84 40.07
CA ARG A 29 11.43 -8.03 41.24
C ARG A 29 10.27 -7.11 40.92
N ILE A 30 9.45 -6.81 41.92
CA ILE A 30 8.30 -5.91 41.85
C ILE A 30 8.50 -4.79 42.87
N ARG A 31 8.37 -3.53 42.44
CA ARG A 31 8.30 -2.39 43.35
C ARG A 31 6.83 -2.20 43.73
N LEU A 32 6.55 -2.25 45.03
CA LEU A 32 5.22 -2.09 45.61
C LEU A 32 5.11 -0.68 46.22
N GLY A 33 3.90 -0.14 46.30
CA GLY A 33 3.62 1.09 47.04
C GLY A 33 3.38 2.36 46.20
N PRO A 34 3.15 3.50 46.87
CA PRO A 34 3.37 3.74 48.31
C PRO A 34 2.41 2.93 49.22
N LEU A 35 2.97 2.26 50.24
CA LEU A 35 2.25 1.42 51.20
C LEU A 35 2.00 2.18 52.51
N SER A 36 0.80 2.06 53.07
CA SER A 36 0.49 2.53 54.42
C SER A 36 1.23 1.71 55.50
N PRO A 37 1.39 2.21 56.74
CA PRO A 37 2.01 1.43 57.82
C PRO A 37 1.34 0.07 58.07
N ALA A 38 0.00 0.01 57.94
CA ALA A 38 -0.76 -1.24 58.05
C ALA A 38 -0.41 -2.22 56.93
N GLN A 39 -0.27 -1.72 55.68
CA GLN A 39 0.12 -2.54 54.53
C GLN A 39 1.58 -3.00 54.61
N GLN A 40 2.48 -2.18 55.16
CA GLN A 40 3.86 -2.56 55.41
C GLN A 40 3.93 -3.72 56.41
N SER A 41 3.13 -3.68 57.48
CA SER A 41 3.04 -4.77 58.46
C SER A 41 2.47 -6.04 57.82
N ALA A 42 1.33 -5.95 57.13
CA ALA A 42 0.71 -7.10 56.47
C ALA A 42 1.62 -7.74 55.41
N LEU A 43 2.42 -6.94 54.69
CA LEU A 43 3.42 -7.44 53.74
C LEU A 43 4.60 -8.12 54.44
N ALA A 44 5.06 -7.58 55.58
CA ALA A 44 6.12 -8.20 56.38
C ALA A 44 5.69 -9.57 56.92
N ASP A 45 4.46 -9.64 57.45
CA ASP A 45 3.87 -10.87 57.99
C ASP A 45 3.73 -11.94 56.90
N LEU A 46 3.26 -11.54 55.72
CA LEU A 46 3.13 -12.46 54.57
C LEU A 46 4.48 -13.01 54.11
N LEU A 47 5.52 -12.17 54.05
CA LEU A 47 6.86 -12.56 53.60
C LEU A 47 7.70 -13.22 54.72
N GLY A 48 7.23 -13.25 55.96
CA GLY A 48 7.99 -13.70 57.12
C GLY A 48 9.25 -12.85 57.37
N ALA A 49 9.16 -11.53 57.14
CA ALA A 49 10.31 -10.63 57.21
C ALA A 49 10.57 -10.12 58.64
N ASP A 50 11.82 -10.21 59.11
CA ASP A 50 12.23 -9.73 60.44
C ASP A 50 12.20 -8.20 60.61
N ARG A 51 12.00 -7.46 59.51
CA ARG A 51 11.99 -5.99 59.49
C ARG A 51 10.81 -5.48 58.67
N LEU A 52 10.20 -4.40 59.16
CA LEU A 52 9.14 -3.71 58.45
C LEU A 52 9.67 -3.14 57.11
N PRO A 53 9.08 -3.46 55.96
CA PRO A 53 9.48 -2.89 54.68
C PRO A 53 9.20 -1.38 54.65
N GLY A 54 10.03 -0.62 53.93
CA GLY A 54 9.78 0.81 53.71
C GLY A 54 8.51 1.09 52.88
N PRO A 55 8.17 2.37 52.64
CA PRO A 55 6.92 2.74 51.95
C PRO A 55 6.85 2.30 50.48
N THR A 56 7.98 2.07 49.81
CA THR A 56 8.01 1.58 48.41
C THR A 56 8.97 0.39 48.23
N PRO A 57 8.69 -0.77 48.85
CA PRO A 57 9.65 -1.86 48.87
C PRO A 57 9.78 -2.52 47.50
N SER A 58 10.98 -2.97 47.15
CA SER A 58 11.20 -3.85 46.01
C SER A 58 11.31 -5.28 46.51
N VAL A 59 10.40 -6.16 46.09
CA VAL A 59 10.33 -7.56 46.53
C VAL A 59 10.64 -8.50 45.35
N PRO A 60 11.50 -9.52 45.52
CA PRO A 60 11.66 -10.58 44.52
C PRO A 60 10.34 -11.28 44.23
N LEU A 61 10.07 -11.59 42.96
CA LEU A 61 8.87 -12.34 42.60
C LEU A 61 8.89 -13.75 43.21
N ASN A 62 10.08 -14.36 43.34
CA ASN A 62 10.24 -15.69 43.93
C ASN A 62 9.82 -15.74 45.41
N ASP A 63 10.10 -14.66 46.16
CA ASP A 63 9.73 -14.55 47.57
C ASP A 63 8.21 -14.42 47.71
N LEU A 64 7.58 -13.62 46.84
CA LEU A 64 6.12 -13.53 46.74
C LEU A 64 5.49 -14.88 46.32
N ASP A 65 6.08 -15.60 45.36
CA ASP A 65 5.56 -16.90 44.92
C ASP A 65 5.64 -17.94 46.03
N THR A 66 6.74 -17.95 46.78
CA THR A 66 6.92 -18.83 47.93
C THR A 66 5.87 -18.55 49.01
N ALA A 67 5.70 -17.28 49.37
CA ALA A 67 4.73 -16.87 50.40
C ALA A 67 3.29 -17.15 50.00
N ILE A 68 2.88 -16.79 48.78
CA ILE A 68 1.52 -17.00 48.27
C ILE A 68 1.22 -18.49 48.12
N ARG A 69 2.19 -19.29 47.64
CA ARG A 69 2.03 -20.74 47.51
C ARG A 69 1.88 -21.41 48.87
N ALA A 70 2.63 -20.99 49.87
CA ALA A 70 2.49 -21.49 51.24
C ALA A 70 1.11 -21.15 51.84
N ALA A 71 0.57 -19.95 51.56
CA ALA A 71 -0.69 -19.48 52.11
C ALA A 71 -1.95 -19.99 51.38
N THR A 72 -1.86 -20.18 50.06
CA THR A 72 -3.04 -20.41 49.18
C THR A 72 -2.92 -21.65 48.29
N GLY A 73 -1.74 -22.25 48.17
CA GLY A 73 -1.45 -23.34 47.24
C GLY A 73 -1.27 -22.92 45.78
N ARG A 74 -1.41 -21.62 45.45
CA ARG A 74 -1.34 -21.06 44.08
C ARG A 74 -0.03 -20.31 43.85
N THR A 75 0.40 -20.20 42.60
CA THR A 75 1.44 -19.24 42.19
C THR A 75 0.93 -17.80 42.39
N THR A 76 1.86 -16.85 42.42
CA THR A 76 1.54 -15.41 42.41
C THR A 76 0.66 -15.05 41.22
N SER A 77 0.98 -15.58 40.03
CA SER A 77 0.26 -15.29 38.77
C SER A 77 -1.16 -15.82 38.77
N GLU A 78 -1.38 -17.05 39.24
CA GLU A 78 -2.72 -17.65 39.39
C GLU A 78 -3.53 -16.86 40.42
N PHE A 79 -2.95 -16.55 41.57
CA PHE A 79 -3.63 -15.81 42.62
C PHE A 79 -4.12 -14.44 42.15
N VAL A 80 -3.27 -13.63 41.51
CA VAL A 80 -3.69 -12.32 41.00
C VAL A 80 -4.63 -12.42 39.80
N THR A 81 -4.54 -13.50 39.02
CA THR A 81 -5.48 -13.76 37.91
C THR A 81 -6.89 -14.03 38.43
N ASP A 82 -7.00 -14.84 39.47
CA ASP A 82 -8.29 -15.15 40.09
C ASP A 82 -8.91 -13.92 40.78
N LEU A 83 -8.06 -13.06 41.35
CA LEU A 83 -8.51 -11.88 42.10
C LEU A 83 -8.88 -10.69 41.20
N LEU A 84 -8.08 -10.41 40.17
CA LEU A 84 -8.16 -9.18 39.36
C LEU A 84 -8.43 -9.45 37.87
N GLY A 85 -8.57 -10.71 37.48
CA GLY A 85 -8.78 -11.13 36.10
C GLY A 85 -7.47 -11.45 35.34
N PRO A 86 -7.58 -11.93 34.09
CA PRO A 86 -6.44 -12.46 33.33
C PRO A 86 -5.30 -11.45 33.16
N LEU A 87 -4.07 -11.93 33.30
CA LEU A 87 -2.86 -11.15 33.06
C LEU A 87 -2.72 -10.85 31.56
N ALA A 88 -2.61 -9.56 31.21
CA ALA A 88 -2.38 -9.16 29.83
C ALA A 88 -0.91 -9.35 29.44
N ASN A 89 -0.61 -9.72 28.20
CA ASN A 89 0.76 -9.67 27.70
C ASN A 89 1.00 -8.36 26.93
N ARG A 90 1.29 -7.27 27.66
CA ARG A 90 1.48 -5.95 27.04
C ARG A 90 2.71 -5.87 26.14
N ALA A 91 3.77 -6.62 26.43
CA ALA A 91 4.96 -6.69 25.56
C ALA A 91 4.59 -7.34 24.22
N GLN A 92 4.03 -8.55 24.25
CA GLN A 92 3.58 -9.25 23.04
C GLN A 92 2.60 -8.39 22.24
N ARG A 93 1.62 -7.77 22.91
CA ARG A 93 0.66 -6.89 22.22
C ARG A 93 1.34 -5.71 21.52
N ARG A 94 2.41 -5.14 22.09
CA ARG A 94 3.16 -4.05 21.43
C ARG A 94 3.91 -4.57 20.22
N ASP A 95 4.50 -5.76 20.33
CA ASP A 95 5.22 -6.40 19.25
C ASP A 95 4.24 -6.78 18.11
N ASP A 96 3.09 -7.37 18.42
CA ASP A 96 2.03 -7.67 17.44
C ASP A 96 1.51 -6.41 16.70
N VAL A 97 1.40 -5.28 17.42
CA VAL A 97 1.02 -4.00 16.80
C VAL A 97 2.14 -3.49 15.90
N ALA A 98 3.39 -3.62 16.32
CA ALA A 98 4.53 -3.24 15.48
C ALA A 98 4.59 -4.11 14.21
N ASP A 99 4.36 -5.41 14.35
CA ASP A 99 4.32 -6.38 13.25
C ASP A 99 3.19 -6.09 12.26
N LEU A 100 2.00 -5.70 12.74
CA LEU A 100 0.90 -5.26 11.87
C LEU A 100 1.32 -4.08 10.99
N TRP A 101 1.95 -3.06 11.57
CA TRP A 101 2.34 -1.87 10.82
C TRP A 101 3.54 -2.12 9.91
N ALA A 102 4.48 -2.97 10.33
CA ALA A 102 5.57 -3.43 9.49
C ALA A 102 5.05 -4.23 8.28
N TRP A 103 4.07 -5.12 8.50
CA TRP A 103 3.39 -5.84 7.44
C TRP A 103 2.72 -4.91 6.44
N LEU A 104 1.98 -3.88 6.90
CA LEU A 104 1.34 -2.91 6.00
C LEU A 104 2.37 -2.15 5.16
N ALA A 105 3.45 -1.69 5.78
CA ALA A 105 4.50 -0.93 5.09
C ALA A 105 5.28 -1.79 4.07
N ALA A 106 5.43 -3.08 4.33
CA ALA A 106 6.10 -4.03 3.46
C ALA A 106 5.15 -4.72 2.45
N HIS A 107 3.86 -4.36 2.44
CA HIS A 107 2.90 -5.01 1.56
C HIS A 107 3.20 -4.70 0.08
N PRO A 108 3.17 -5.68 -0.84
CA PRO A 108 3.54 -5.48 -2.25
C PRO A 108 2.85 -4.29 -2.92
N VAL A 109 1.55 -4.12 -2.68
CA VAL A 109 0.75 -2.98 -3.19
C VAL A 109 1.31 -1.62 -2.74
N VAL A 110 1.77 -1.53 -1.49
CA VAL A 110 2.32 -0.29 -0.92
C VAL A 110 3.72 -0.05 -1.47
N THR A 111 4.58 -1.07 -1.49
CA THR A 111 5.96 -0.93 -1.97
C THR A 111 6.04 -0.67 -3.47
N ALA A 112 5.07 -1.17 -4.24
CA ALA A 112 4.99 -0.94 -5.68
C ALA A 112 4.49 0.46 -6.03
N GLN A 113 3.80 1.15 -5.12
CA GLN A 113 3.31 2.51 -5.31
C GLN A 113 3.74 3.42 -4.14
N PRO A 114 4.93 4.03 -4.22
CA PRO A 114 5.49 4.84 -3.13
C PRO A 114 4.62 6.02 -2.67
N ALA A 115 3.69 6.49 -3.52
CA ALA A 115 2.69 7.47 -3.11
C ALA A 115 1.83 7.01 -1.91
N LEU A 116 1.73 5.70 -1.67
CA LEU A 116 1.00 5.12 -0.53
C LEU A 116 1.75 5.18 0.80
N HIS A 117 3.04 5.56 0.83
CA HIS A 117 3.78 5.68 2.09
C HIS A 117 3.15 6.71 3.05
N ASP A 118 2.70 7.85 2.53
CA ASP A 118 2.01 8.85 3.35
C ASP A 118 0.63 8.36 3.82
N TRP A 119 -0.07 7.59 2.97
CA TRP A 119 -1.33 6.95 3.34
C TRP A 119 -1.14 5.95 4.48
N THR A 120 -0.15 5.05 4.40
CA THR A 120 0.13 4.08 5.49
C THR A 120 0.49 4.77 6.79
N ARG A 121 1.25 5.88 6.74
CA ARG A 121 1.57 6.70 7.91
C ARG A 121 0.31 7.30 8.55
N ALA A 122 -0.59 7.85 7.73
CA ALA A 122 -1.85 8.41 8.21
C ALA A 122 -2.77 7.35 8.82
N VAL A 123 -2.86 6.16 8.21
CA VAL A 123 -3.61 5.01 8.76
C VAL A 123 -3.04 4.57 10.09
N ARG A 124 -1.71 4.45 10.21
CA ARG A 124 -1.03 4.11 11.47
C ARG A 124 -1.29 5.14 12.57
N GLN A 125 -1.30 6.43 12.22
CA GLN A 125 -1.60 7.53 13.16
C GLN A 125 -3.05 7.50 13.64
N ALA A 126 -4.00 7.07 12.79
CA ALA A 126 -5.40 6.88 13.19
C ALA A 126 -5.58 5.72 14.18
N GLY A 127 -4.65 4.77 14.22
CA GLY A 127 -4.61 3.69 15.20
C GLY A 127 -5.42 2.45 14.80
N LEU A 128 -5.62 1.55 15.79
CA LEU A 128 -6.31 0.28 15.57
C LEU A 128 -7.83 0.46 15.56
N VAL A 129 -8.50 -0.25 14.66
CA VAL A 129 -9.96 -0.38 14.61
C VAL A 129 -10.45 -1.00 15.91
N ASN A 130 -11.20 -0.24 16.72
CA ASN A 130 -11.71 -0.67 18.02
C ASN A 130 -10.63 -1.27 18.95
N GLY A 131 -9.37 -0.83 18.82
CA GLY A 131 -8.25 -1.43 19.57
C GLY A 131 -7.90 -2.87 19.17
N SER A 132 -8.45 -3.41 18.09
CA SER A 132 -8.26 -4.80 17.66
C SER A 132 -7.28 -4.90 16.48
N ILE A 133 -6.20 -5.67 16.69
CA ILE A 133 -5.20 -5.97 15.66
C ILE A 133 -5.84 -6.78 14.54
N ALA A 134 -6.60 -7.83 14.88
CA ALA A 134 -7.25 -8.70 13.91
C ALA A 134 -8.24 -7.93 13.02
N GLN A 135 -9.13 -7.11 13.62
CA GLN A 135 -10.08 -6.30 12.84
C GLN A 135 -9.37 -5.28 11.94
N THR A 136 -8.29 -4.66 12.44
CA THR A 136 -7.49 -3.73 11.66
C THR A 136 -6.85 -4.43 10.48
N ARG A 137 -6.24 -5.61 10.70
CA ARG A 137 -5.63 -6.42 9.64
C ARG A 137 -6.64 -6.82 8.58
N THR A 138 -7.76 -7.42 8.96
CA THR A 138 -8.82 -7.83 8.02
C THR A 138 -9.32 -6.66 7.18
N ARG A 139 -9.53 -5.49 7.79
CA ARG A 139 -9.94 -4.28 7.06
C ARG A 139 -8.87 -3.80 6.08
N LEU A 140 -7.60 -3.78 6.50
CA LEU A 140 -6.52 -3.35 5.63
C LEU A 140 -6.28 -4.34 4.49
N ASP A 141 -6.37 -5.64 4.74
CA ASP A 141 -6.32 -6.68 3.71
C ASP A 141 -7.42 -6.44 2.65
N ALA A 142 -8.66 -6.18 3.08
CA ALA A 142 -9.76 -5.84 2.17
C ALA A 142 -9.47 -4.60 1.32
N VAL A 143 -8.97 -3.52 1.94
CA VAL A 143 -8.59 -2.28 1.23
C VAL A 143 -7.46 -2.53 0.24
N LEU A 144 -6.45 -3.30 0.62
CA LEU A 144 -5.30 -3.62 -0.22
C LEU A 144 -5.70 -4.48 -1.42
N ARG A 145 -6.64 -5.43 -1.27
CA ARG A 145 -7.20 -6.19 -2.40
C ARG A 145 -7.91 -5.29 -3.41
N VAL A 146 -8.71 -4.33 -2.93
CA VAL A 146 -9.35 -3.34 -3.80
C VAL A 146 -8.29 -2.52 -4.52
N LEU A 147 -7.31 -1.97 -3.80
CA LEU A 147 -6.23 -1.19 -4.40
C LEU A 147 -5.44 -1.98 -5.44
N ASP A 148 -5.16 -3.25 -5.20
CA ASP A 148 -4.42 -4.12 -6.13
C ASP A 148 -5.18 -4.37 -7.43
N HIS A 149 -6.51 -4.49 -7.36
CA HIS A 149 -7.37 -4.69 -8.52
C HIS A 149 -7.51 -3.43 -9.39
N LEU A 150 -7.35 -2.23 -8.81
CA LEU A 150 -7.50 -0.97 -9.54
C LEU A 150 -6.29 -0.67 -10.46
N PRO A 151 -6.48 -0.14 -11.68
CA PRO A 151 -7.74 0.36 -12.18
C PRO A 151 -8.64 -0.76 -12.63
N ALA A 152 -9.92 -0.68 -12.22
CA ALA A 152 -10.91 -1.63 -12.66
C ALA A 152 -11.14 -1.43 -14.16
N PRO A 153 -11.46 -2.49 -14.92
CA PRO A 153 -11.65 -2.35 -16.35
C PRO A 153 -13.05 -1.82 -16.65
N GLY A 154 -13.56 -0.77 -15.99
CA GLY A 154 -14.93 -0.23 -16.17
C GLY A 154 -16.03 -0.95 -15.37
N THR A 155 -15.67 -1.68 -14.32
CA THR A 155 -16.64 -2.44 -13.50
C THR A 155 -17.44 -1.47 -12.61
N PRO A 156 -18.78 -1.59 -12.49
CA PRO A 156 -19.56 -0.79 -11.55
C PRO A 156 -19.10 -1.01 -10.10
N LEU A 157 -19.10 0.06 -9.29
CA LEU A 157 -18.60 -0.01 -7.90
C LEU A 157 -19.27 -1.11 -7.04
N PRO A 158 -20.59 -1.33 -7.10
CA PRO A 158 -21.21 -2.41 -6.32
C PRO A 158 -20.80 -3.81 -6.78
N ALA A 159 -20.59 -4.00 -8.09
CA ALA A 159 -20.12 -5.27 -8.64
C ALA A 159 -18.66 -5.55 -8.23
N LEU A 160 -17.81 -4.53 -8.24
CA LEU A 160 -16.43 -4.61 -7.76
C LEU A 160 -16.38 -4.96 -6.25
N ALA A 161 -17.27 -4.36 -5.45
CA ALA A 161 -17.37 -4.61 -4.02
C ALA A 161 -17.82 -6.06 -3.74
N ASP A 162 -18.82 -6.57 -4.46
CA ASP A 162 -19.28 -7.95 -4.33
C ASP A 162 -18.21 -8.96 -4.76
N GLU A 163 -17.50 -8.69 -5.86
CA GLU A 163 -16.43 -9.56 -6.35
C GLU A 163 -15.27 -9.68 -5.35
N LEU A 164 -14.78 -8.55 -4.83
CA LEU A 164 -13.55 -8.52 -4.04
C LEU A 164 -13.78 -8.70 -2.54
N LEU A 165 -14.92 -8.22 -2.05
CA LEU A 165 -15.24 -8.17 -0.61
C LEU A 165 -16.45 -9.03 -0.24
N HIS A 166 -17.12 -9.67 -1.21
CA HIS A 166 -18.33 -10.48 -1.00
C HIS A 166 -19.47 -9.69 -0.33
N ASP A 167 -19.52 -8.38 -0.59
CA ASP A 167 -20.56 -7.47 -0.12
C ASP A 167 -20.69 -6.29 -1.12
N PRO A 168 -21.80 -6.19 -1.87
CA PRO A 168 -21.99 -5.13 -2.87
C PRO A 168 -22.04 -3.72 -2.27
N HIS A 169 -22.25 -3.60 -0.95
CA HIS A 169 -22.32 -2.33 -0.24
C HIS A 169 -21.02 -2.00 0.50
N ALA A 170 -20.00 -2.86 0.45
CA ALA A 170 -18.78 -2.65 1.22
C ALA A 170 -17.99 -1.39 0.83
N LEU A 171 -18.18 -0.89 -0.40
CA LEU A 171 -17.54 0.33 -0.93
C LEU A 171 -18.50 1.52 -1.05
N ASP A 172 -19.71 1.42 -0.50
CA ASP A 172 -20.67 2.53 -0.49
C ASP A 172 -20.13 3.76 0.24
N ASP A 173 -20.69 4.90 -0.11
CA ASP A 173 -20.36 6.19 0.49
C ASP A 173 -20.49 6.16 2.02
N GLY A 174 -19.45 6.61 2.71
CA GLY A 174 -19.39 6.65 4.18
C GLY A 174 -18.94 5.34 4.84
N THR A 175 -18.76 4.26 4.08
CA THR A 175 -18.15 3.03 4.61
C THR A 175 -16.66 3.24 4.94
N ALA A 176 -16.16 2.46 5.90
CA ALA A 176 -14.76 2.52 6.29
C ALA A 176 -13.81 2.06 5.17
N HIS A 177 -14.20 1.05 4.38
CA HIS A 177 -13.40 0.58 3.25
C HIS A 177 -13.32 1.65 2.16
N SER A 178 -14.47 2.22 1.74
CA SER A 178 -14.53 3.29 0.75
C SER A 178 -13.67 4.49 1.17
N THR A 179 -13.77 4.92 2.43
CA THR A 179 -12.96 6.03 2.95
C THR A 179 -11.46 5.76 2.88
N LEU A 180 -11.02 4.54 3.21
CA LEU A 180 -9.60 4.17 3.16
C LEU A 180 -9.08 4.06 1.74
N VAL A 181 -9.86 3.47 0.82
CA VAL A 181 -9.51 3.35 -0.61
C VAL A 181 -9.44 4.74 -1.24
N LEU A 182 -10.43 5.60 -1.04
CA LEU A 182 -10.45 6.95 -1.60
C LEU A 182 -9.29 7.82 -1.09
N ARG A 183 -8.90 7.67 0.20
CA ARG A 183 -7.70 8.36 0.72
C ARG A 183 -6.41 7.84 0.08
N ALA A 184 -6.33 6.55 -0.22
CA ALA A 184 -5.20 5.98 -0.94
C ALA A 184 -5.13 6.49 -2.39
N LEU A 185 -6.27 6.50 -3.10
CA LEU A 185 -6.37 7.07 -4.44
C LEU A 185 -6.02 8.57 -4.47
N ALA A 186 -6.48 9.34 -3.48
CA ALA A 186 -6.13 10.74 -3.35
C ALA A 186 -4.61 10.95 -3.19
N ALA A 187 -3.95 10.08 -2.42
CA ALA A 187 -2.50 10.09 -2.28
C ALA A 187 -1.78 9.76 -3.60
N ILE A 188 -2.27 8.74 -4.34
CA ILE A 188 -1.73 8.33 -5.65
C ILE A 188 -1.85 9.47 -6.68
N HIS A 189 -3.03 10.07 -6.81
CA HIS A 189 -3.27 11.14 -7.78
C HIS A 189 -2.84 12.53 -7.29
N THR A 190 -2.31 12.64 -6.07
CA THR A 190 -1.91 13.92 -5.44
C THR A 190 -3.04 14.95 -5.48
N VAL A 191 -4.24 14.52 -5.11
CA VAL A 191 -5.41 15.39 -4.95
C VAL A 191 -5.84 15.40 -3.49
N ASP A 192 -6.65 16.40 -3.12
CA ASP A 192 -7.25 16.42 -1.79
C ASP A 192 -8.24 15.26 -1.62
N PRO A 193 -8.36 14.70 -0.40
CA PRO A 193 -9.39 13.72 -0.11
C PRO A 193 -10.79 14.26 -0.47
N PRO A 194 -11.63 13.46 -1.15
CA PRO A 194 -12.91 13.95 -1.65
C PRO A 194 -13.82 14.36 -0.49
N ASN A 195 -14.40 15.56 -0.59
CA ASN A 195 -15.27 16.15 0.44
C ASN A 195 -16.77 16.05 0.11
N ASP A 196 -17.12 15.77 -1.15
CA ASP A 196 -18.50 15.61 -1.62
C ASP A 196 -18.67 14.36 -2.50
N ALA A 197 -19.91 14.06 -2.89
CA ALA A 197 -20.25 12.89 -3.70
C ALA A 197 -19.71 12.96 -5.13
N GLN A 198 -19.53 14.16 -5.69
CA GLN A 198 -18.99 14.31 -7.05
C GLN A 198 -17.50 13.97 -7.05
N ALA A 199 -16.74 14.55 -6.13
CA ALA A 199 -15.31 14.28 -5.98
C ALA A 199 -15.01 12.80 -5.71
N ARG A 200 -15.89 12.10 -4.96
CA ARG A 200 -15.78 10.64 -4.77
C ARG A 200 -15.97 9.88 -6.07
N ARG A 201 -17.02 10.20 -6.85
CA ARG A 201 -17.29 9.58 -8.15
C ARG A 201 -16.15 9.83 -9.13
N ASP A 202 -15.64 11.06 -9.19
CA ASP A 202 -14.52 11.42 -10.07
C ASP A 202 -13.25 10.63 -9.71
N LEU A 203 -12.98 10.43 -8.41
CA LEU A 203 -11.81 9.68 -7.96
C LEU A 203 -11.95 8.17 -8.22
N TRP A 204 -13.15 7.61 -8.09
CA TRP A 204 -13.43 6.22 -8.51
C TRP A 204 -13.29 6.05 -10.02
N ALA A 205 -13.79 7.00 -10.82
CA ALA A 205 -13.65 7.00 -12.26
C ALA A 205 -12.18 7.07 -12.71
N LYS A 206 -11.35 7.90 -12.05
CA LYS A 206 -9.89 7.92 -12.26
C LYS A 206 -9.22 6.57 -11.98
N ALA A 207 -9.82 5.75 -11.11
CA ALA A 207 -9.38 4.40 -10.83
C ALA A 207 -10.08 3.35 -11.72
N GLY A 208 -10.69 3.74 -12.83
CA GLY A 208 -11.33 2.84 -13.79
C GLY A 208 -12.66 2.23 -13.32
N VAL A 209 -13.19 2.64 -12.17
CA VAL A 209 -14.48 2.15 -11.67
C VAL A 209 -15.63 2.90 -12.35
N ALA A 210 -16.59 2.15 -12.88
CA ALA A 210 -17.68 2.68 -13.69
C ALA A 210 -17.19 3.56 -14.86
N ASP A 211 -15.96 3.31 -15.34
CA ASP A 211 -15.40 3.95 -16.51
C ASP A 211 -16.23 3.56 -17.75
N ASP A 212 -16.55 4.54 -18.58
CA ASP A 212 -17.40 4.35 -19.76
C ASP A 212 -16.64 3.59 -20.85
N GLU A 213 -17.24 2.52 -21.38
CA GLU A 213 -16.59 1.64 -22.36
C GLU A 213 -16.16 2.34 -23.63
N LEU A 214 -16.78 3.48 -23.97
CA LEU A 214 -16.52 4.23 -25.20
C LEU A 214 -15.56 5.40 -24.98
N SER A 215 -15.61 6.04 -23.81
CA SER A 215 -14.79 7.20 -23.46
C SER A 215 -13.39 6.81 -22.96
N SER A 216 -13.28 5.65 -22.33
CA SER A 216 -11.98 5.08 -21.92
C SER A 216 -11.24 4.56 -23.15
N THR A 217 -10.15 5.21 -23.53
CA THR A 217 -9.41 4.91 -24.76
C THR A 217 -7.90 4.80 -24.54
N VAL A 218 -7.24 4.06 -25.42
CA VAL A 218 -5.78 3.95 -25.50
C VAL A 218 -5.34 4.06 -26.96
N LEU A 219 -4.19 4.68 -27.19
CA LEU A 219 -3.58 4.79 -28.51
C LEU A 219 -2.50 3.71 -28.68
N ALA A 220 -2.50 3.04 -29.82
CA ALA A 220 -1.47 2.06 -30.14
C ALA A 220 -1.10 2.08 -31.63
N ALA A 221 0.19 1.88 -31.93
CA ALA A 221 0.71 1.79 -33.30
C ALA A 221 1.61 0.56 -33.45
N GLY A 222 1.78 0.09 -34.67
CA GLY A 222 2.72 -1.00 -35.01
C GLY A 222 2.35 -2.40 -34.50
N LEU A 223 1.25 -2.54 -33.74
CA LEU A 223 0.75 -3.83 -33.28
C LEU A 223 0.11 -4.62 -34.42
N ARG A 224 0.56 -5.87 -34.59
CA ARG A 224 0.11 -6.78 -35.64
C ARG A 224 -0.27 -8.15 -35.04
N PRO A 225 -1.32 -8.22 -34.21
CA PRO A 225 -1.79 -9.50 -33.67
C PRO A 225 -2.27 -10.42 -34.79
N THR A 226 -2.21 -11.73 -34.57
CA THR A 226 -2.60 -12.77 -35.53
C THR A 226 -4.07 -13.18 -35.40
N ASP A 227 -4.79 -12.68 -34.41
CA ASP A 227 -6.19 -13.04 -34.16
C ASP A 227 -7.16 -12.46 -35.20
N GLU A 228 -8.34 -13.04 -35.33
CA GLU A 228 -9.34 -12.65 -36.36
C GLU A 228 -10.49 -11.80 -35.82
N HIS A 229 -10.44 -11.38 -34.55
CA HIS A 229 -11.47 -10.51 -33.98
C HIS A 229 -11.32 -9.04 -34.42
N LEU A 230 -12.34 -8.23 -34.13
CA LEU A 230 -12.42 -6.83 -34.57
C LEU A 230 -11.20 -6.02 -34.11
N THR A 231 -10.80 -6.16 -32.85
CA THR A 231 -9.68 -5.39 -32.27
C THR A 231 -8.37 -5.69 -32.98
N ALA A 232 -8.09 -6.97 -33.26
CA ALA A 232 -6.92 -7.37 -34.02
C ALA A 232 -6.96 -6.85 -35.47
N THR A 233 -8.14 -6.86 -36.09
CA THR A 233 -8.35 -6.31 -37.43
C THR A 233 -8.10 -4.80 -37.49
N LEU A 234 -8.61 -4.04 -36.52
CA LEU A 234 -8.39 -2.59 -36.41
C LEU A 234 -6.90 -2.27 -36.25
N LEU A 235 -6.21 -2.99 -35.35
CA LEU A 235 -4.77 -2.81 -35.12
C LEU A 235 -3.96 -3.04 -36.40
N ARG A 236 -4.22 -4.15 -37.11
CA ARG A 236 -3.54 -4.45 -38.39
C ARG A 236 -3.83 -3.40 -39.46
N ALA A 237 -5.09 -3.00 -39.61
CA ALA A 237 -5.48 -2.00 -40.60
C ALA A 237 -4.81 -0.64 -40.36
N CYS A 238 -4.73 -0.20 -39.09
CA CYS A 238 -3.99 1.01 -38.71
C CYS A 238 -2.49 0.86 -38.97
N ALA A 239 -1.89 -0.28 -38.63
CA ALA A 239 -0.47 -0.53 -38.89
C ALA A 239 -0.14 -0.52 -40.39
N ASP A 240 -0.98 -1.11 -41.25
CA ASP A 240 -0.82 -1.10 -42.72
C ASP A 240 -0.98 0.31 -43.31
N ALA A 241 -1.78 1.15 -42.68
CA ALA A 241 -1.92 2.57 -43.04
C ALA A 241 -0.80 3.46 -42.45
N GLY A 242 0.05 2.93 -41.57
CA GLY A 242 1.04 3.74 -40.83
C GLY A 242 0.38 4.75 -39.90
N GLN A 243 -0.72 4.36 -39.25
CA GLN A 243 -1.51 5.20 -38.35
C GLN A 243 -1.62 4.54 -36.96
N ALA A 244 -1.88 5.34 -35.92
CA ALA A 244 -2.30 4.80 -34.63
C ALA A 244 -3.77 4.36 -34.68
N ALA A 245 -4.06 3.26 -33.98
CA ALA A 245 -5.41 2.89 -33.59
C ALA A 245 -5.78 3.59 -32.27
N CYS A 246 -7.00 4.09 -32.19
CA CYS A 246 -7.63 4.48 -30.94
C CYS A 246 -8.59 3.36 -30.53
N LEU A 247 -8.24 2.62 -29.48
CA LEU A 247 -9.04 1.51 -28.98
C LEU A 247 -9.81 1.93 -27.75
N THR A 248 -11.12 1.70 -27.77
CA THR A 248 -11.97 1.87 -26.59
C THR A 248 -11.83 0.68 -25.65
N LEU A 249 -12.19 0.85 -24.38
CA LEU A 249 -12.26 -0.25 -23.43
C LEU A 249 -13.23 -1.35 -23.90
N GLY A 250 -14.33 -1.00 -24.57
CA GLY A 250 -15.25 -1.96 -25.19
C GLY A 250 -14.57 -2.89 -26.22
N HIS A 251 -13.73 -2.33 -27.09
CA HIS A 251 -12.93 -3.15 -28.03
C HIS A 251 -12.00 -4.13 -27.28
N LEU A 252 -11.41 -3.69 -26.18
CA LEU A 252 -10.44 -4.47 -25.41
C LEU A 252 -11.07 -5.50 -24.48
N ARG A 253 -12.32 -5.28 -24.04
CA ARG A 253 -13.13 -6.27 -23.32
C ARG A 253 -13.60 -7.39 -24.24
N ALA A 254 -13.95 -7.05 -25.49
CA ALA A 254 -14.35 -8.04 -26.50
C ALA A 254 -13.17 -8.87 -27.02
N ALA A 255 -11.93 -8.40 -26.85
CA ALA A 255 -10.73 -9.15 -27.17
C ALA A 255 -10.37 -10.12 -26.03
N ALA A 256 -10.37 -11.41 -26.35
CA ALA A 256 -9.88 -12.44 -25.44
C ALA A 256 -8.35 -12.32 -25.26
N ASP A 257 -7.64 -12.31 -26.39
CA ASP A 257 -6.18 -12.31 -26.49
C ASP A 257 -5.69 -11.38 -27.62
N LEU A 258 -4.40 -11.06 -27.62
CA LEU A 258 -3.68 -10.35 -28.69
C LEU A 258 -2.41 -11.13 -29.06
N ASN A 259 -2.60 -12.30 -29.69
CA ASN A 259 -1.53 -13.23 -30.00
C ASN A 259 -0.61 -12.71 -31.11
N GLY A 260 0.66 -13.05 -31.02
CA GLY A 260 1.66 -12.73 -32.04
C GLY A 260 3.05 -13.20 -31.63
N PRO A 261 4.06 -13.05 -32.49
CA PRO A 261 5.44 -13.31 -32.09
C PRO A 261 5.84 -12.37 -30.95
N PRO A 262 6.49 -12.87 -29.87
CA PRO A 262 6.98 -12.04 -28.79
C PRO A 262 7.85 -10.89 -29.32
N ARG A 263 7.56 -9.69 -28.84
CA ARG A 263 8.23 -8.44 -29.24
C ARG A 263 8.40 -7.54 -28.03
N THR A 264 9.33 -6.60 -28.13
CA THR A 264 9.33 -5.45 -27.23
C THR A 264 8.23 -4.48 -27.66
N VAL A 265 7.38 -4.06 -26.73
CA VAL A 265 6.40 -2.99 -26.91
C VAL A 265 6.83 -1.79 -26.09
N CYS A 266 7.06 -0.67 -26.75
CA CYS A 266 7.43 0.57 -26.08
C CYS A 266 6.15 1.29 -25.63
N THR A 267 6.06 1.63 -24.36
CA THR A 267 4.94 2.34 -23.77
C THR A 267 5.41 3.74 -23.41
N VAL A 268 4.70 4.75 -23.90
CA VAL A 268 5.02 6.17 -23.69
C VAL A 268 3.85 6.85 -23.00
N GLU A 269 4.14 7.92 -22.27
CA GLU A 269 3.10 8.69 -21.59
C GLU A 269 2.40 9.66 -22.54
N ASN A 270 3.17 10.33 -23.40
CA ASN A 270 2.77 11.50 -24.13
C ASN A 270 2.41 11.19 -25.60
N PRO A 271 1.21 11.59 -26.07
CA PRO A 271 0.80 11.37 -27.46
C PRO A 271 1.74 11.99 -28.50
N THR A 272 2.48 13.05 -28.15
CA THR A 272 3.46 13.67 -29.03
C THR A 272 4.56 12.69 -29.43
N VAL A 273 5.02 11.83 -28.53
CA VAL A 273 6.06 10.84 -28.84
C VAL A 273 5.55 9.80 -29.82
N LEU A 274 4.30 9.33 -29.66
CA LEU A 274 3.66 8.44 -30.61
C LEU A 274 3.49 9.11 -32.00
N ALA A 275 3.12 10.39 -32.04
CA ALA A 275 3.00 11.14 -33.29
C ALA A 275 4.35 11.29 -34.01
N LEU A 276 5.43 11.55 -33.27
CA LEU A 276 6.80 11.59 -33.80
C LEU A 276 7.24 10.21 -34.31
N ALA A 277 6.91 9.13 -33.61
CA ALA A 277 7.20 7.76 -34.05
C ALA A 277 6.50 7.43 -35.37
N LEU A 278 5.21 7.74 -35.49
CA LEU A 278 4.45 7.54 -36.72
C LEU A 278 5.02 8.35 -37.89
N THR A 279 5.42 9.60 -37.63
CA THR A 279 6.06 10.45 -38.65
C THR A 279 7.39 9.88 -39.12
N ARG A 280 8.18 9.32 -38.22
CA ARG A 280 9.51 8.75 -38.51
C ARG A 280 9.42 7.41 -39.25
N PHE A 281 8.59 6.49 -38.76
CA PHE A 281 8.59 5.09 -39.19
C PHE A 281 7.45 4.73 -40.15
N GLY A 282 6.38 5.53 -40.20
CA GLY A 282 5.22 5.26 -41.05
C GLY A 282 4.64 3.85 -40.86
N ARG A 283 4.62 3.05 -41.94
CA ARG A 283 4.09 1.67 -41.93
C ARG A 283 4.98 0.67 -41.20
N ASP A 284 6.26 1.00 -41.05
CA ASP A 284 7.26 0.18 -40.38
C ASP A 284 7.38 0.56 -38.89
N CYS A 285 6.42 1.34 -38.37
CA CYS A 285 6.37 1.71 -36.96
C CYS A 285 6.37 0.45 -36.07
N PRO A 286 7.32 0.33 -35.14
CA PRO A 286 7.34 -0.78 -34.20
C PRO A 286 6.18 -0.67 -33.20
N PRO A 287 5.90 -1.73 -32.43
CA PRO A 287 4.84 -1.72 -31.42
C PRO A 287 5.05 -0.62 -30.37
N ILE A 288 4.15 0.38 -30.38
CA ILE A 288 4.13 1.46 -29.39
C ILE A 288 2.72 1.61 -28.83
N VAL A 289 2.60 1.75 -27.50
CA VAL A 289 1.36 2.06 -26.79
C VAL A 289 1.53 3.41 -26.10
N CYS A 290 0.55 4.30 -26.21
CA CYS A 290 0.54 5.58 -25.52
C CYS A 290 -0.60 5.61 -24.49
N VAL A 291 -0.23 5.80 -23.22
CA VAL A 291 -1.19 5.81 -22.10
C VAL A 291 -1.85 7.17 -21.86
N SER A 292 -1.32 8.26 -22.44
CA SER A 292 -1.86 9.61 -22.38
C SER A 292 -2.03 10.14 -20.95
N GLY A 293 -0.96 10.08 -20.15
CA GLY A 293 -0.96 10.43 -18.73
C GLY A 293 -1.37 9.25 -17.83
N TRP A 294 -2.26 9.48 -16.86
CA TRP A 294 -2.74 8.42 -15.95
C TRP A 294 -3.44 7.30 -16.73
N PRO A 295 -2.97 6.04 -16.62
CA PRO A 295 -3.51 4.95 -17.41
C PRO A 295 -4.93 4.59 -16.94
N ASN A 296 -5.88 4.71 -17.84
CA ASN A 296 -7.27 4.30 -17.64
C ASN A 296 -7.44 2.77 -17.80
N GLY A 297 -8.69 2.30 -17.67
CA GLY A 297 -9.03 0.89 -17.83
C GLY A 297 -8.63 0.32 -19.21
N ALA A 298 -8.78 1.09 -20.29
CA ALA A 298 -8.37 0.67 -21.64
C ALA A 298 -6.85 0.47 -21.73
N ALA A 299 -6.06 1.43 -21.25
CA ALA A 299 -4.61 1.37 -21.27
C ALA A 299 -4.08 0.14 -20.50
N ILE A 300 -4.53 -0.05 -19.26
CA ILE A 300 -4.11 -1.20 -18.45
C ILE A 300 -4.59 -2.53 -19.06
N ARG A 301 -5.82 -2.59 -19.61
CA ARG A 301 -6.32 -3.82 -20.26
C ARG A 301 -5.48 -4.18 -21.48
N LEU A 302 -5.14 -3.23 -22.35
CA LEU A 302 -4.31 -3.49 -23.52
C LEU A 302 -2.91 -3.97 -23.11
N LEU A 303 -2.27 -3.29 -22.16
CA LEU A 303 -0.93 -3.68 -21.70
C LEU A 303 -0.94 -5.08 -21.07
N ARG A 304 -1.96 -5.44 -20.28
CA ARG A 304 -2.11 -6.80 -19.74
C ARG A 304 -2.28 -7.84 -20.85
N LEU A 305 -3.15 -7.59 -21.84
CA LEU A 305 -3.31 -8.48 -23.00
C LEU A 305 -1.99 -8.74 -23.73
N LEU A 306 -1.15 -7.70 -23.87
CA LEU A 306 0.15 -7.83 -24.50
C LEU A 306 1.15 -8.61 -23.63
N ALA A 307 1.17 -8.35 -22.32
CA ALA A 307 2.02 -9.09 -21.38
C ALA A 307 1.63 -10.58 -21.33
N ASP A 308 0.34 -10.88 -21.28
CA ASP A 308 -0.21 -12.25 -21.28
C ASP A 308 0.13 -12.99 -22.59
N ALA A 309 0.17 -12.27 -23.71
CA ALA A 309 0.64 -12.79 -25.00
C ALA A 309 2.17 -12.95 -25.10
N GLY A 310 2.92 -12.65 -24.02
CA GLY A 310 4.37 -12.83 -23.93
C GLY A 310 5.21 -11.67 -24.48
N HIS A 311 4.61 -10.50 -24.71
CA HIS A 311 5.36 -9.30 -25.09
C HIS A 311 6.14 -8.74 -23.90
N THR A 312 7.34 -8.19 -24.15
CA THR A 312 8.09 -7.44 -23.15
C THR A 312 7.67 -5.98 -23.21
N LEU A 313 7.08 -5.48 -22.12
CA LEU A 313 6.65 -4.09 -22.04
C LEU A 313 7.78 -3.22 -21.46
N ARG A 314 8.11 -2.15 -22.16
CA ARG A 314 9.02 -1.10 -21.70
C ARG A 314 8.22 0.18 -21.49
N TYR A 315 8.44 0.90 -20.41
CA TYR A 315 7.73 2.15 -20.14
C TYR A 315 8.70 3.33 -20.00
N HIS A 316 8.38 4.43 -20.68
CA HIS A 316 8.97 5.74 -20.46
C HIS A 316 7.85 6.76 -20.21
N GLY A 317 8.14 7.80 -19.43
CA GLY A 317 7.24 8.91 -19.13
C GLY A 317 8.03 10.14 -18.67
N ASP A 318 7.32 11.16 -18.19
CA ASP A 318 7.94 12.42 -17.78
C ASP A 318 8.87 12.24 -16.56
N PHE A 319 9.97 13.00 -16.53
CA PHE A 319 10.79 13.12 -15.32
C PHE A 319 10.25 14.23 -14.43
N ASP A 320 9.14 13.95 -13.78
CA ASP A 320 8.59 14.78 -12.71
C ASP A 320 7.89 13.93 -11.64
N GLY A 321 7.33 14.58 -10.63
CA GLY A 321 6.64 13.89 -9.56
C GLY A 321 5.43 13.07 -10.02
N GLU A 322 4.69 13.54 -11.04
CA GLU A 322 3.53 12.82 -11.59
C GLU A 322 3.96 11.66 -12.50
N GLY A 323 4.88 11.89 -13.43
CA GLY A 323 5.45 10.86 -14.30
C GLY A 323 6.05 9.70 -13.51
N LEU A 324 6.73 9.97 -12.38
CA LEU A 324 7.23 8.90 -11.49
C LEU A 324 6.10 8.05 -10.87
N ARG A 325 4.97 8.66 -10.49
CA ARG A 325 3.82 7.92 -9.93
C ARG A 325 3.08 7.14 -10.99
N ILE A 326 2.94 7.69 -12.21
CA ILE A 326 2.36 7.02 -13.37
C ILE A 326 3.22 5.82 -13.75
N ALA A 327 4.53 6.00 -13.87
CA ALA A 327 5.50 4.94 -14.15
C ALA A 327 5.39 3.80 -13.13
N ALA A 328 5.47 4.11 -11.83
CA ALA A 328 5.31 3.12 -10.76
C ALA A 328 3.97 2.36 -10.88
N HIS A 329 2.89 3.07 -11.18
CA HIS A 329 1.57 2.48 -11.36
C HIS A 329 1.50 1.55 -12.58
N VAL A 330 1.99 1.97 -13.75
CA VAL A 330 2.02 1.14 -14.97
C VAL A 330 2.83 -0.13 -14.72
N MET A 331 4.05 0.00 -14.17
CA MET A 331 4.93 -1.15 -13.87
C MET A 331 4.26 -2.13 -12.90
N ALA A 332 3.66 -1.62 -11.82
CA ALA A 332 2.98 -2.45 -10.82
C ALA A 332 1.77 -3.22 -11.38
N ARG A 333 1.09 -2.68 -12.40
CA ARG A 333 -0.16 -3.26 -12.94
C ARG A 333 0.02 -4.14 -14.17
N THR A 334 1.16 -4.03 -14.83
CA THR A 334 1.41 -4.64 -16.15
C THR A 334 2.71 -5.42 -16.22
N GLY A 335 3.61 -5.26 -15.24
CA GLY A 335 4.94 -5.85 -15.29
C GLY A 335 5.90 -5.15 -16.25
N ALA A 336 5.53 -3.97 -16.79
CA ALA A 336 6.44 -3.18 -17.60
C ALA A 336 7.73 -2.83 -16.85
N VAL A 337 8.84 -2.74 -17.59
CA VAL A 337 10.14 -2.35 -17.06
C VAL A 337 10.49 -0.91 -17.45
N PRO A 338 11.23 -0.16 -16.62
CA PRO A 338 11.66 1.19 -16.98
C PRO A 338 12.52 1.17 -18.24
N TRP A 339 12.27 2.12 -19.13
CA TRP A 339 13.04 2.36 -20.33
C TRP A 339 13.51 3.80 -20.31
N ARG A 340 14.82 4.01 -20.25
CA ARG A 340 15.45 5.34 -20.14
C ARG A 340 14.92 6.20 -18.98
N MET A 341 14.45 5.56 -17.91
CA MET A 341 13.94 6.23 -16.71
C MET A 341 14.90 6.10 -15.53
N THR A 342 16.21 6.22 -15.73
CA THR A 342 17.20 6.18 -14.63
C THR A 342 17.64 7.57 -14.19
N THR A 343 18.32 7.64 -13.05
CA THR A 343 19.04 8.83 -12.56
C THR A 343 20.01 9.36 -13.60
N ALA A 344 20.71 8.46 -14.30
CA ALA A 344 21.67 8.85 -15.33
C ALA A 344 20.97 9.48 -16.54
N ASP A 345 19.85 8.90 -16.99
CA ASP A 345 19.05 9.43 -18.09
C ASP A 345 18.48 10.83 -17.75
N TYR A 346 17.95 10.99 -16.53
CA TYR A 346 17.48 12.30 -16.05
C TYR A 346 18.61 13.34 -16.05
N LEU A 347 19.78 13.01 -15.48
CA LEU A 347 20.92 13.93 -15.40
C LEU A 347 21.49 14.28 -16.78
N ALA A 348 21.36 13.38 -17.77
CA ALA A 348 21.74 13.65 -19.15
C ALA A 348 20.77 14.60 -19.87
N ALA A 349 19.48 14.57 -19.50
CA ALA A 349 18.43 15.35 -20.16
C ALA A 349 18.11 16.70 -19.48
N VAL A 350 18.40 16.83 -18.17
CA VAL A 350 18.02 18.02 -17.39
C VAL A 350 18.84 19.24 -17.78
N GLY A 351 18.15 20.34 -18.09
CA GLY A 351 18.75 21.65 -18.35
C GLY A 351 18.91 22.50 -17.08
N PRO A 352 19.53 23.68 -17.18
CA PRO A 352 19.69 24.59 -16.02
C PRO A 352 18.38 25.22 -15.56
N THR A 353 17.35 25.25 -16.41
CA THR A 353 16.04 25.83 -16.14
C THR A 353 14.93 25.00 -16.79
N GLY A 354 13.78 24.92 -16.12
CA GLY A 354 12.59 24.26 -16.65
C GLY A 354 11.42 24.34 -15.66
N PRO A 355 10.31 23.63 -15.96
CA PRO A 355 9.16 23.57 -15.08
C PRO A 355 9.53 22.93 -13.72
N PRO A 356 8.81 23.27 -12.64
CA PRO A 356 9.04 22.67 -11.34
C PRO A 356 8.70 21.19 -11.36
N VAL A 357 9.48 20.40 -10.61
CA VAL A 357 9.32 18.93 -10.54
C VAL A 357 8.06 18.45 -9.79
N GLY A 358 7.37 19.35 -9.08
CA GLY A 358 6.19 18.99 -8.28
C GLY A 358 6.50 18.08 -7.09
N ARG A 359 5.51 17.31 -6.64
CA ARG A 359 5.65 16.39 -5.50
C ARG A 359 6.32 15.10 -5.96
N VAL A 360 7.59 14.92 -5.60
CA VAL A 360 8.37 13.73 -5.94
C VAL A 360 8.12 12.61 -4.93
N THR A 361 7.97 11.39 -5.44
CA THR A 361 7.96 10.14 -4.66
C THR A 361 9.17 9.28 -5.04
N ASP A 362 9.50 8.29 -4.22
CA ASP A 362 10.56 7.33 -4.56
C ASP A 362 10.26 6.62 -5.89
N ALA A 363 11.32 6.22 -6.60
CA ALA A 363 11.23 5.42 -7.82
C ALA A 363 11.71 3.99 -7.52
N PRO A 364 10.82 2.98 -7.47
CA PRO A 364 11.19 1.61 -7.06
C PRO A 364 12.29 0.97 -7.91
N TRP A 365 12.47 1.43 -9.15
CA TRP A 365 13.47 0.93 -10.08
C TRP A 365 14.82 1.64 -10.00
N ASP A 366 14.90 2.84 -9.41
CA ASP A 366 16.15 3.58 -9.25
C ASP A 366 16.13 4.44 -7.97
N PRO A 367 16.82 4.02 -6.90
CA PRO A 367 16.86 4.75 -5.63
C PRO A 367 17.44 6.17 -5.73
N GLY A 368 18.24 6.49 -6.76
CA GLY A 368 18.87 7.80 -6.94
C GLY A 368 17.95 8.85 -7.58
N LEU A 369 16.90 8.42 -8.28
CA LEU A 369 16.16 9.28 -9.20
C LEU A 369 15.36 10.35 -8.46
N ALA A 370 14.63 9.96 -7.41
CA ALA A 370 13.84 10.89 -6.60
C ALA A 370 14.71 11.97 -5.92
N ALA A 371 15.89 11.59 -5.45
CA ALA A 371 16.85 12.51 -4.85
C ALA A 371 17.42 13.48 -5.89
N ALA A 372 17.76 13.00 -7.09
CA ALA A 372 18.25 13.84 -8.19
C ALA A 372 17.20 14.86 -8.65
N LEU A 373 15.95 14.41 -8.83
CA LEU A 373 14.80 15.25 -9.18
C LEU A 373 14.56 16.33 -8.13
N THR A 374 14.56 15.96 -6.85
CA THR A 374 14.39 16.90 -5.74
C THR A 374 15.54 17.91 -5.66
N ALA A 375 16.78 17.45 -5.84
CA ALA A 375 17.97 18.31 -5.75
C ALA A 375 18.06 19.33 -6.88
N ARG A 376 17.63 18.95 -8.10
CA ARG A 376 17.62 19.84 -9.26
C ARG A 376 16.38 20.71 -9.33
N GLY A 377 15.23 20.19 -8.89
CA GLY A 377 13.95 20.90 -8.88
C GLY A 377 13.36 21.17 -10.27
N VAL A 378 13.92 20.57 -11.32
CA VAL A 378 13.55 20.81 -12.72
C VAL A 378 12.99 19.55 -13.34
N ALA A 379 11.76 19.62 -13.85
CA ALA A 379 11.13 18.57 -14.62
C ALA A 379 11.68 18.48 -16.06
N VAL A 380 11.70 17.28 -16.62
CA VAL A 380 12.02 17.04 -18.04
C VAL A 380 10.82 16.36 -18.69
N PRO A 381 10.06 17.07 -19.54
CA PRO A 381 8.99 16.49 -20.33
C PRO A 381 9.51 15.44 -21.30
N GLU A 382 8.73 14.39 -21.54
CA GLU A 382 9.07 13.25 -22.38
C GLU A 382 9.43 13.69 -23.82
N GLU A 383 8.82 14.75 -24.35
CA GLU A 383 9.13 15.23 -25.71
C GLU A 383 10.59 15.69 -25.85
N ARG A 384 11.23 16.12 -24.76
CA ARG A 384 12.65 16.53 -24.80
C ARG A 384 13.59 15.37 -25.09
N VAL A 385 13.19 14.16 -24.74
CA VAL A 385 14.00 12.95 -24.94
C VAL A 385 13.46 12.06 -26.06
N ALA A 386 12.33 12.43 -26.69
CA ALA A 386 11.69 11.66 -27.75
C ALA A 386 12.66 11.26 -28.87
N THR A 387 13.55 12.15 -29.34
CA THR A 387 14.53 11.79 -30.38
C THR A 387 15.43 10.64 -29.94
N VAL A 388 15.94 10.68 -28.71
CA VAL A 388 16.81 9.61 -28.14
C VAL A 388 16.05 8.30 -28.02
N LEU A 389 14.79 8.35 -27.57
CA LEU A 389 13.92 7.18 -27.48
C LEU A 389 13.69 6.55 -28.86
N LEU A 390 13.37 7.36 -29.87
CA LEU A 390 13.12 6.87 -31.23
C LEU A 390 14.40 6.37 -31.91
N ASP A 391 15.56 6.95 -31.64
CA ASP A 391 16.85 6.44 -32.14
C ASP A 391 17.18 5.05 -31.58
N GLU A 392 16.86 4.79 -30.31
CA GLU A 392 17.05 3.46 -29.72
C GLU A 392 16.10 2.42 -30.30
N ILE A 393 14.85 2.82 -30.56
CA ILE A 393 13.86 1.97 -31.23
C ILE A 393 14.32 1.56 -32.63
N ASP A 394 14.95 2.47 -33.38
CA ASP A 394 15.43 2.24 -34.75
C ASP A 394 16.65 1.30 -34.81
N ALA A 395 17.43 1.25 -33.73
CA ALA A 395 18.67 0.47 -33.64
C ALA A 395 18.47 -0.99 -33.20
N GLY A 396 17.28 -1.37 -32.73
CA GLY A 396 16.94 -2.69 -32.20
C GLY A 396 15.98 -3.46 -33.10
#